data_AF-A0A379X109-F1
#
_entry.id   AF-A0A379X109-F1
#
_cell.length_a   1.000
_cell.length_b   1.000
_cell.length_c   1.000
_cell.angle_alpha   90.00
_cell.angle_beta   90.00
_cell.angle_gamma   90.00
#
_symmetry.space_group_name_H-M   'P 1'
#
loop_
_entity.id
_entity.type
_entity.pdbx_description
1 polymer ?
#
loop_
_entity_poly.entity_id
_entity_poly.type
_entity_poly.pdbx_seq_one_letter_code
_entity_poly.pdbx_strand_id
1 'polypeptide(L)'
;MADSGHLTQLRDGSQVVTLNKGTRFEGTALLRDFRITDFQNYQAIIGHQAVALDPNDTDQMDMRTLWNTDNRSRSRRAALAYHVSLYRIYDGADGRAAQRGESTSGARLVYVARHAALSAVLPDPDLH
;
A
#
# COMPACT_ATOMS: atom_id res chain seq x y z
N MET A 1 -24.85 13.17 -6.90
CA MET A 1 -25.03 11.74 -7.27
C MET A 1 -25.39 11.69 -8.74
N ALA A 2 -25.04 10.62 -9.45
CA ALA A 2 -25.33 10.47 -10.88
C ALA A 2 -25.97 9.10 -11.16
N ASP A 3 -26.82 9.03 -12.17
CA ASP A 3 -27.59 7.82 -12.50
C ASP A 3 -26.73 6.72 -13.13
N SER A 4 -25.73 7.12 -13.93
CA SER A 4 -24.80 6.18 -14.57
C SER A 4 -23.46 6.84 -14.87
N GLY A 5 -22.43 6.03 -15.07
CA GLY A 5 -21.13 6.49 -15.50
C GLY A 5 -20.27 5.40 -16.07
N HIS A 6 -19.24 5.80 -16.82
CA HIS A 6 -18.27 4.88 -17.42
C HIS A 6 -16.85 5.44 -17.27
N LEU A 7 -15.90 4.52 -17.18
CA LEU A 7 -14.48 4.81 -17.05
C LEU A 7 -13.76 4.41 -18.34
N THR A 8 -12.92 5.28 -18.86
CA THR A 8 -12.01 4.93 -19.97
C THR A 8 -10.59 5.28 -19.55
N GLN A 9 -9.66 4.32 -19.69
CA GLN A 9 -8.25 4.57 -19.44
C GLN A 9 -7.56 5.03 -20.73
N LEU A 10 -6.81 6.12 -20.63
CA LEU A 10 -6.00 6.66 -21.70
C LEU A 10 -4.63 5.95 -21.76
N ARG A 11 -3.93 6.13 -22.88
CA ARG A 11 -2.63 5.49 -23.13
C ARG A 11 -1.54 5.89 -22.13
N ASP A 12 -1.63 7.10 -21.60
CA ASP A 12 -0.73 7.60 -20.57
C ASP A 12 -1.05 7.01 -19.18
N GLY A 13 -2.16 6.28 -19.02
CA GLY A 13 -2.61 5.74 -17.75
C GLY A 13 -3.61 6.63 -17.01
N SER A 14 -3.83 7.86 -17.47
CA SER A 14 -4.86 8.75 -16.94
C SER A 14 -6.24 8.15 -17.19
N GLN A 15 -7.21 8.43 -16.32
CA GLN A 15 -8.56 7.90 -16.44
C GLN A 15 -9.56 9.02 -16.71
N VAL A 16 -10.42 8.80 -17.69
CA VAL A 16 -11.54 9.68 -18.01
C VAL A 16 -12.80 9.08 -17.39
N VAL A 17 -13.43 9.83 -16.50
CA VAL A 17 -14.72 9.50 -15.89
C VAL A 17 -15.79 10.30 -16.61
N THR A 18 -16.77 9.62 -17.18
CA THR A 18 -17.96 10.24 -17.75
C THR A 18 -19.17 9.86 -16.92
N LEU A 19 -19.88 10.85 -16.38
CA LEU A 19 -21.09 10.70 -15.58
C LEU A 19 -22.28 11.29 -16.35
N ASN A 20 -23.40 10.57 -16.35
CA ASN A 20 -24.63 11.01 -17.00
C ASN A 20 -25.71 11.26 -15.94
N LYS A 21 -26.43 12.38 -16.10
CA LYS A 21 -27.55 12.84 -15.27
C LYS A 21 -27.23 12.80 -13.78
N GLY A 22 -26.78 13.92 -13.25
CA GLY A 22 -26.47 14.00 -11.84
C GLY A 22 -26.37 15.41 -11.29
N THR A 23 -26.08 15.46 -10.00
CA THR A 23 -25.93 16.70 -9.24
C THR A 23 -24.53 16.77 -8.66
N ARG A 24 -23.83 17.88 -8.92
CA ARG A 24 -22.54 18.24 -8.35
C ARG A 24 -22.74 19.19 -7.19
N PHE A 25 -22.06 18.90 -6.08
CA PHE A 25 -22.03 19.74 -4.89
C PHE A 25 -20.63 20.30 -4.73
N GLU A 26 -20.51 21.62 -4.65
CA GLU A 26 -19.24 22.33 -4.42
C GLU A 26 -19.39 23.26 -3.21
N GLY A 27 -18.37 23.41 -2.38
CA GLY A 27 -18.38 24.30 -1.20
C GLY A 27 -17.51 23.77 -0.06
N THR A 28 -17.27 24.59 0.97
CA THR A 28 -16.51 24.19 2.16
C THR A 28 -17.44 24.08 3.38
N ALA A 29 -17.28 23.08 4.24
CA ALA A 29 -18.17 22.88 5.40
C ALA A 29 -18.27 24.08 6.37
N LEU A 30 -17.26 24.95 6.40
CA LEU A 30 -17.17 26.08 7.34
C LEU A 30 -17.93 27.33 6.88
N LEU A 31 -18.03 27.54 5.58
CA LEU A 31 -18.75 28.66 4.99
C LEU A 31 -20.04 28.10 4.40
N ARG A 32 -21.18 28.77 4.57
CA ARG A 32 -22.46 28.31 4.00
C ARG A 32 -22.53 28.54 2.48
N ASP A 33 -21.40 28.45 1.79
CA ASP A 33 -21.22 28.76 0.37
C ASP A 33 -21.28 27.49 -0.49
N PHE A 34 -22.39 26.76 -0.37
CA PHE A 34 -22.61 25.60 -1.24
C PHE A 34 -23.24 25.99 -2.57
N ARG A 35 -22.70 25.43 -3.65
CA ARG A 35 -23.27 25.46 -4.99
C ARG A 35 -23.71 24.06 -5.38
N ILE A 36 -24.93 23.99 -5.91
CA ILE A 36 -25.55 22.77 -6.40
C ILE A 36 -25.79 22.96 -7.90
N THR A 37 -25.19 22.09 -8.71
CA THR A 37 -25.29 22.17 -10.17
C THR A 37 -25.74 20.82 -10.71
N ASP A 38 -26.89 20.81 -11.37
CA ASP A 38 -27.34 19.65 -12.13
C ASP A 38 -26.66 19.60 -13.50
N PHE A 39 -26.32 18.40 -13.94
CA PHE A 39 -25.64 18.16 -15.21
C PHE A 39 -26.26 16.95 -15.92
N GLN A 40 -26.30 17.00 -17.25
CA GLN A 40 -26.69 15.86 -18.06
C GLN A 40 -25.50 15.01 -18.47
N ASN A 41 -24.37 15.65 -18.81
CA ASN A 41 -23.12 14.99 -19.15
C ASN A 41 -21.99 15.73 -18.43
N TYR A 42 -21.23 15.00 -17.62
CA TYR A 42 -20.09 15.52 -16.89
C TYR A 42 -18.86 14.65 -17.15
N GLN A 43 -17.73 15.29 -17.43
CA GLN A 43 -16.47 14.60 -17.67
C GLN A 43 -15.41 15.13 -16.71
N ALA A 44 -14.69 14.22 -16.07
CA ALA A 44 -13.53 14.52 -15.25
C ALA A 44 -12.35 13.64 -15.67
N ILE A 45 -11.14 14.18 -15.54
CA ILE A 45 -9.90 13.45 -15.80
C ILE A 45 -9.21 13.24 -14.46
N ILE A 46 -8.95 11.98 -14.12
CA ILE A 46 -8.10 11.57 -13.03
C ILE A 46 -6.71 11.35 -13.63
N GLY A 47 -5.77 12.24 -13.31
CA GLY A 47 -4.41 12.13 -13.81
C GLY A 47 -3.70 10.88 -13.27
N HIS A 48 -2.82 10.29 -14.07
CA HIS A 48 -1.83 9.35 -13.57
C HIS A 48 -0.60 10.12 -13.06
N GLN A 49 -0.12 9.80 -11.87
CA GLN A 49 1.18 10.26 -11.41
C GLN A 49 2.17 9.13 -11.66
N ALA A 50 3.04 9.30 -12.67
CA ALA A 50 4.18 8.41 -12.85
C ALA A 50 5.10 8.56 -11.63
N VAL A 51 5.26 7.48 -10.87
CA VAL A 51 6.22 7.44 -9.75
C VAL A 51 7.61 7.36 -10.37
N ALA A 52 8.46 8.36 -10.08
CA ALA A 52 9.85 8.30 -10.47
C ALA A 52 10.54 7.16 -9.71
N LEU A 53 11.27 6.32 -10.43
CA LEU A 53 12.06 5.26 -9.81
C LEU A 53 13.18 5.89 -8.99
N ASP A 54 13.08 5.82 -7.67
CA ASP A 54 14.14 6.21 -6.74
C ASP A 54 14.90 4.95 -6.31
N PRO A 55 16.15 4.76 -6.75
CA PRO A 55 16.93 3.57 -6.39
C PRO A 55 17.30 3.52 -4.90
N ASN A 56 17.01 4.54 -4.10
CA ASN A 56 17.13 4.51 -2.64
C ASN A 56 15.80 4.26 -1.92
N ASP A 57 14.67 4.31 -2.62
CA ASP A 57 13.36 4.01 -2.05
C ASP A 57 13.21 2.50 -1.87
N THR A 58 13.15 2.08 -0.61
CA THR A 58 13.07 0.68 -0.24
C THR A 58 11.75 0.03 -0.64
N ASP A 59 10.70 0.82 -0.87
CA ASP A 59 9.40 0.32 -1.31
C ASP A 59 9.40 -0.01 -2.81
N GLN A 60 10.41 0.48 -3.55
CA GLN A 60 10.59 0.26 -4.99
C GLN A 60 11.68 -0.78 -5.31
N MET A 61 12.45 -1.21 -4.30
CA MET A 61 13.51 -2.21 -4.48
C MET A 61 12.96 -3.63 -4.61
N ASP A 62 13.48 -4.39 -5.56
CA ASP A 62 13.18 -5.82 -5.65
C ASP A 62 13.89 -6.66 -4.57
N MET A 63 13.41 -7.89 -4.36
CA MET A 63 13.97 -8.82 -3.36
C MET A 63 15.45 -9.15 -3.60
N ARG A 64 15.88 -9.23 -4.87
CA ARG A 64 17.26 -9.55 -5.21
C ARG A 64 18.20 -8.39 -4.85
N THR A 65 17.75 -7.16 -5.04
CA THR A 65 18.46 -5.93 -4.70
C THR A 65 18.55 -5.77 -3.19
N LEU A 66 17.44 -5.97 -2.47
CA LEU A 66 17.42 -5.97 -1.00
C LEU A 66 18.34 -7.05 -0.41
N TRP A 67 18.47 -8.21 -1.05
CA TRP A 67 19.33 -9.30 -0.58
C TRP A 67 20.83 -9.04 -0.83
N ASN A 68 21.18 -8.46 -1.98
CA ASN A 68 22.58 -8.36 -2.43
C ASN A 68 23.24 -7.01 -2.08
N THR A 69 22.47 -6.02 -1.61
CA THR A 69 22.97 -4.68 -1.30
C THR A 69 23.34 -4.56 0.19
N ASP A 70 24.33 -3.72 0.50
CA ASP A 70 24.78 -3.51 1.88
C ASP A 70 23.64 -3.04 2.82
N ASN A 71 23.43 -3.82 3.88
CA ASN A 71 22.36 -3.70 4.86
C ASN A 71 22.67 -2.71 5.99
N ARG A 72 23.68 -1.85 5.85
CA ARG A 72 23.96 -0.78 6.83
C ARG A 72 22.81 0.21 7.01
N SER A 73 21.95 0.37 5.99
CA SER A 73 20.74 1.19 6.10
C SER A 73 19.65 0.50 6.92
N ARG A 74 19.14 1.18 7.97
CA ARG A 74 18.01 0.67 8.78
C ARG A 74 16.77 0.39 7.93
N SER A 75 16.44 1.27 6.99
CA SER A 75 15.26 1.13 6.14
C SER A 75 15.34 -0.12 5.25
N ARG A 76 16.51 -0.44 4.68
CA ARG A 76 16.69 -1.64 3.84
C ARG A 76 16.53 -2.93 4.65
N ARG A 77 17.08 -2.98 5.86
CA ARG A 77 16.90 -4.13 6.78
C ARG A 77 15.44 -4.32 7.15
N ALA A 78 14.72 -3.24 7.44
CA ALA A 78 13.30 -3.29 7.75
C ALA A 78 12.48 -3.80 6.56
N ALA A 79 12.75 -3.30 5.35
CA ALA A 79 12.08 -3.75 4.13
C ALA A 79 12.36 -5.23 3.84
N LEU A 80 13.61 -5.69 3.91
CA LEU A 80 13.94 -7.11 3.72
C LEU A 80 13.25 -8.00 4.76
N ALA A 81 13.26 -7.61 6.03
CA ALA A 81 12.60 -8.34 7.11
C ALA A 81 11.08 -8.44 6.89
N TYR A 82 10.44 -7.36 6.43
CA TYR A 82 9.01 -7.34 6.09
C TYR A 82 8.69 -8.34 4.97
N HIS A 83 9.46 -8.33 3.88
CA HIS A 83 9.23 -9.25 2.75
C HIS A 83 9.44 -10.72 3.14
N VAL A 84 10.48 -11.03 3.91
CA VAL A 84 10.72 -12.39 4.44
C VAL A 84 9.59 -12.83 5.37
N SER A 85 9.09 -11.92 6.22
CA SER A 85 7.95 -12.19 7.10
C SER A 85 6.69 -12.51 6.31
N LEU A 86 6.36 -11.74 5.27
CA LEU A 86 5.22 -12.02 4.41
C LEU A 86 5.35 -13.40 3.75
N TYR A 87 6.50 -13.70 3.13
CA TYR A 87 6.73 -15.00 2.50
C TYR A 87 6.51 -16.17 3.46
N ARG A 88 7.02 -16.06 4.70
CA ARG A 88 6.84 -17.08 5.75
C ARG A 88 5.38 -17.26 6.18
N ILE A 89 4.57 -16.22 6.14
CA ILE A 89 3.13 -16.32 6.46
C ILE A 89 2.41 -17.10 5.35
N TYR A 90 2.77 -16.85 4.08
CA TYR A 90 2.15 -17.56 2.94
C TYR A 90 2.58 -19.03 2.85
N ASP A 91 3.87 -19.37 3.06
CA ASP A 91 4.40 -20.76 3.15
C ASP A 91 4.07 -21.46 4.50
N GLY A 92 3.49 -20.73 5.44
CA GLY A 92 2.90 -21.33 6.65
C GLY A 92 1.44 -21.71 6.45
N ALA A 93 0.74 -20.98 5.58
CA ALA A 93 -0.69 -21.13 5.32
C ALA A 93 -1.02 -22.28 4.33
N ASP A 94 -0.06 -22.68 3.50
CA ASP A 94 -0.14 -23.82 2.57
C ASP A 94 0.08 -25.19 3.24
N GLY A 95 0.10 -25.23 4.59
CA GLY A 95 -0.19 -26.44 5.36
C GLY A 95 0.98 -27.37 5.63
N ARG A 96 2.21 -27.04 5.21
CA ARG A 96 3.38 -27.88 5.54
C ARG A 96 3.82 -27.76 6.99
N ALA A 97 3.56 -26.63 7.65
CA ALA A 97 3.80 -26.46 9.08
C ALA A 97 2.82 -27.29 9.95
N ALA A 98 1.60 -27.54 9.46
CA ALA A 98 0.61 -28.35 10.18
C ALA A 98 1.03 -29.83 10.36
N GLN A 99 1.95 -30.33 9.51
CA GLN A 99 2.43 -31.72 9.57
C GLN A 99 3.48 -31.96 10.67
N ARG A 100 4.05 -30.91 11.27
CA ARG A 100 5.07 -31.03 12.35
C ARG A 100 4.53 -30.88 13.78
N GLY A 101 3.20 -30.90 13.97
CA GLY A 101 2.59 -30.87 15.30
C GLY A 101 2.79 -29.56 16.09
N GLU A 102 3.38 -28.53 15.48
CA GLU A 102 3.46 -27.21 16.09
C GLU A 102 2.12 -26.50 15.94
N SER A 103 1.43 -26.28 17.06
CA SER A 103 0.20 -25.50 17.15
C SER A 103 0.42 -24.07 16.61
N THR A 104 0.20 -23.88 15.32
CA THR A 104 0.20 -22.59 14.64
C THR A 104 -1.15 -21.91 14.88
N SER A 105 -1.36 -21.47 16.12
CA SER A 105 -2.36 -20.44 16.36
C SER A 105 -1.88 -19.18 15.64
N GLY A 106 -2.61 -18.73 14.62
CA GLY A 106 -2.24 -17.58 13.77
C GLY A 106 -1.90 -16.31 14.55
N ALA A 107 -2.40 -16.18 15.78
CA ALA A 107 -2.04 -15.08 16.70
C ALA A 107 -0.56 -15.08 17.11
N ARG A 108 0.09 -16.24 17.22
CA ARG A 108 1.50 -16.35 17.64
C ARG A 108 2.46 -15.95 16.53
N LEU A 109 2.11 -16.21 15.27
CA LEU A 109 2.92 -15.81 14.10
C LEU A 109 2.86 -14.29 13.87
N VAL A 110 1.67 -13.67 14.02
CA VAL A 110 1.52 -12.21 13.96
C VAL A 110 2.32 -11.53 15.07
N TYR A 111 2.35 -12.11 16.27
CA TYR A 111 3.14 -11.59 17.38
C TYR A 111 4.66 -11.64 17.12
N VAL A 112 5.18 -12.77 16.60
CA VAL A 112 6.61 -12.91 16.25
C VAL A 112 7.01 -11.99 15.11
N ALA A 113 6.17 -11.84 14.08
CA ALA A 113 6.40 -10.91 12.97
C ALA A 113 6.44 -9.45 13.45
N ARG A 114 5.51 -9.06 14.32
CA ARG A 114 5.48 -7.73 14.94
C ARG A 114 6.71 -7.49 15.81
N HIS A 115 7.17 -8.50 16.55
CA HIS A 115 8.36 -8.38 17.40
C HIS A 115 9.66 -8.31 16.60
N ALA A 116 9.81 -9.12 15.55
CA ALA A 116 10.99 -9.10 14.68
C ALA A 116 11.12 -7.75 13.93
N ALA A 117 10.00 -7.18 13.48
CA ALA A 117 9.99 -5.85 12.89
C ALA A 117 10.34 -4.75 13.91
N LEU A 118 9.84 -4.85 15.15
CA LEU A 118 10.15 -3.89 16.23
C LEU A 118 11.62 -3.94 16.70
N SER A 119 12.20 -5.13 16.82
CA SER A 119 13.62 -5.30 17.21
C SER A 119 14.60 -4.80 16.14
N ALA A 120 14.20 -4.72 14.87
CA ALA A 120 15.03 -4.13 13.82
C ALA A 120 15.01 -2.57 13.83
N VAL A 121 14.04 -1.96 14.51
CA VAL A 121 13.78 -0.51 14.50
C VAL A 121 14.35 0.20 15.74
N LEU A 122 14.44 -0.46 16.90
CA LEU A 122 14.99 0.12 18.12
C LEU A 122 16.50 -0.19 18.26
N PRO A 123 17.36 0.79 18.61
CA PRO A 123 18.75 0.49 18.97
C PRO A 123 18.79 -0.25 20.31
N ASP A 124 19.70 -1.21 20.45
CA ASP A 124 20.03 -1.81 21.75
C ASP A 124 20.44 -0.70 22.74
N PRO A 125 19.86 -0.65 23.96
CA PRO A 125 20.19 0.40 24.93
C PRO A 125 21.52 0.18 25.66
N ASP A 126 22.23 -0.93 25.44
CA ASP A 126 23.43 -1.26 26.22
C ASP A 126 24.70 -1.34 25.37
N LEU A 127 25.40 -0.20 25.27
CA LEU A 127 26.82 -0.13 24.99
C LEU A 127 27.46 0.84 26.00
N HIS A 128 28.01 0.27 27.07
CA HIS A 128 29.02 0.89 27.92
C HIS A 128 30.41 0.66 27.32
#